data_AF-A0A8I1N027-F1
#
_entry.id   AF-A0A8I1N027-F1
#
_cell.length_a   1.000
_cell.length_b   1.000
_cell.length_c   1.000
_cell.angle_alpha   90.00
_cell.angle_beta   90.00
_cell.angle_gamma   90.00
#
_symmetry.space_group_name_H-M   'P 1'
#
loop_
_entity.id
_entity.type
_entity.pdbx_description
1 polymer ?
#
loop_
_entity_poly.entity_id
_entity_poly.type
_entity_poly.pdbx_seq_one_letter_code
_entity_poly.pdbx_strand_id
1 'polypeptide(L)' 'MDFVEAVLDQTHEEHKAMRKWFGGPFDPKSFDVNAVNIALRDVEG' A
#
# COMPACT_ATOMS: atom_id res chain seq x y z
N MET A 1 -8.42 -13.38 -5.40
CA MET A 1 -7.68 -13.17 -4.15
C MET A 1 -7.16 -11.76 -4.14
N ASP A 2 -7.46 -11.00 -3.10
CA ASP A 2 -7.05 -9.60 -2.99
C ASP A 2 -5.70 -9.48 -2.25
N PHE A 3 -4.84 -8.57 -2.72
CA PHE A 3 -3.53 -8.31 -2.10
C PHE A 3 -3.69 -7.85 -0.64
N VAL A 4 -4.68 -7.00 -0.37
CA VAL A 4 -4.91 -6.43 0.96
C VAL A 4 -5.31 -7.54 1.93
N GLU A 5 -6.16 -8.47 1.51
CA GLU A 5 -6.54 -9.64 2.32
C GLU A 5 -5.31 -10.48 2.70
N ALA A 6 -4.47 -10.81 1.73
CA ALA A 6 -3.28 -11.63 1.93
C ALA A 6 -2.22 -10.98 2.84
N VAL A 7 -2.03 -9.66 2.70
CA VAL A 7 -1.01 -8.93 3.46
C VAL A 7 -1.46 -8.60 4.88
N LEU A 8 -2.77 -8.47 5.13
CA LEU A 8 -3.31 -8.19 6.45
C LEU A 8 -3.52 -9.45 7.30
N ASP A 9 -3.77 -10.61 6.69
CA ASP A 9 -3.91 -11.88 7.41
C ASP A 9 -2.57 -12.61 7.53
N GLN A 10 -2.04 -12.72 8.76
CA GLN A 10 -0.77 -13.40 9.04
C GLN A 10 -0.81 -14.92 8.85
N THR A 11 -2.00 -15.50 8.88
CA THR A 11 -2.23 -16.94 8.69
C THR A 11 -2.47 -17.30 7.22
N HIS A 12 -2.65 -16.30 6.37
CA HIS A 12 -2.84 -16.52 4.95
C HIS A 12 -1.58 -17.12 4.32
N GLU A 13 -1.74 -18.18 3.54
CA GLU A 13 -0.63 -18.91 2.88
C GLU A 13 0.28 -17.98 2.05
N GLU A 14 -0.30 -17.05 1.29
CA GLU A 14 0.47 -16.08 0.50
C GLU A 14 0.98 -14.85 1.26
N HIS A 15 0.71 -14.71 2.57
CA HIS A 15 1.12 -13.52 3.36
C HIS A 15 2.60 -13.19 3.18
N LYS A 16 3.46 -14.21 3.31
CA LYS A 16 4.91 -14.05 3.16
C LYS A 16 5.32 -13.67 1.75
N ALA A 17 4.68 -14.26 0.73
CA ALA A 17 4.98 -13.96 -0.67
C ALA A 17 4.59 -12.52 -1.02
N MET A 18 3.40 -12.08 -0.62
CA MET A 18 2.89 -10.74 -0.89
C MET A 18 3.67 -9.65 -0.14
N ARG A 19 4.06 -9.90 1.12
CA ARG A 19 4.95 -8.99 1.88
C ARG A 19 6.33 -8.87 1.26
N LYS A 20 6.89 -9.99 0.75
CA LYS A 20 8.18 -9.98 0.08
C LYS A 20 8.13 -9.24 -1.25
N TRP A 21 7.08 -9.45 -2.03
CA TRP A 21 6.86 -8.73 -3.29
C TRP A 21 6.70 -7.23 -3.07
N PHE A 22 5.92 -6.82 -2.06
CA PHE A 22 5.74 -5.41 -1.71
C PHE A 22 7.04 -4.76 -1.22
N GLY A 23 7.94 -5.53 -0.59
CA GLY A 23 9.27 -5.07 -0.22
C GLY A 23 9.33 -4.18 1.03
N GLY A 24 8.28 -4.16 1.85
CA GLY A 24 8.21 -3.32 3.04
C GLY A 24 6.95 -3.50 3.91
N PRO A 25 6.79 -2.67 4.95
CA PRO A 25 5.53 -2.58 5.69
C PRO A 25 4.45 -1.93 4.82
N PHE A 26 3.29 -2.56 4.72
CA PHE A 26 2.13 -2.04 4.00
C PHE A 26 1.12 -1.45 4.98
N ASP A 27 0.69 -0.22 4.73
CA ASP A 27 -0.44 0.42 5.42
C ASP A 27 -1.47 0.90 4.38
N PRO A 28 -2.63 0.24 4.26
CA PRO A 28 -3.65 0.61 3.29
C PRO A 28 -4.29 1.98 3.54
N LYS A 29 -4.07 2.59 4.72
CA LYS A 29 -4.62 3.91 5.08
C LYS A 29 -3.61 5.04 4.97
N SER A 30 -2.36 4.73 4.61
CA SER A 30 -1.29 5.73 4.50
C SER A 30 -1.45 6.68 3.31
N PHE A 31 -2.28 6.34 2.32
CA PHE A 31 -2.47 7.16 1.12
C PHE A 31 -3.60 8.18 1.29
N ASP A 32 -3.27 9.46 1.14
CA ASP A 32 -4.22 10.58 1.15
C ASP A 32 -4.25 11.27 -0.22
N VAL A 33 -5.38 11.15 -0.91
CA VAL A 33 -5.60 11.73 -2.25
C VAL A 33 -5.50 13.26 -2.23
N ASN A 34 -5.99 13.91 -1.18
CA ASN A 34 -5.98 15.38 -1.10
C ASN A 34 -4.55 15.89 -0.91
N ALA A 35 -3.78 15.24 -0.04
CA ALA A 35 -2.37 15.60 0.18
C ALA A 35 -1.54 15.46 -1.10
N VAL A 36 -1.72 14.38 -1.85
CA VAL A 36 -1.03 14.16 -3.13
C VAL A 36 -1.43 15.19 -4.18
N ASN A 37 -2.73 15.51 -4.30
CA ASN A 37 -3.22 16.50 -5.26
C ASN A 37 -2.65 17.91 -4.98
N ILE A 38 -2.45 18.26 -3.70
CA ILE A 38 -1.80 19.52 -3.32
C ILE A 38 -0.33 19.51 -3.77
N ALA A 39 0.41 18.44 -3.45
CA ALA A 39 1.82 18.32 -3.81
C ALA A 39 2.07 18.31 -5.33
N LEU A 40 1.18 17.70 -6.12
CA LEU A 40 1.30 17.68 -7.58
C LEU A 40 1.17 19.07 -8.20
N ARG A 41 0.28 19.92 -7.68
CA ARG A 41 0.11 21.30 -8.17
C ARG A 41 1.39 22.14 -8.03
N ASP A 42 2.19 21.86 -7.01
CA ASP A 42 3.48 22.54 -6.78
C ASP A 42 4.58 22.06 -7.74
N VAL A 43 4.43 20.87 -8.33
CA VAL A 43 5.38 20.30 -9.32
C VAL A 43 5.03 20.71 -10.74
N GLU A 44 3.75 20.96 -11.02
CA GLU A 44 3.27 21.42 -12.35
C GLU A 44 3.39 22.93 -12.57
N GLY A 45 3.67 23.71 -11.50
CA GLY A 45 3.74 25.17 -11.50
C GLY A 45 5.09 25.77 -11.85
#